data_AF-A0A0E2E8H6-F1
#
_entry.id   AF-A0A0E2E8H6-F1
#
_cell.length_a   1.000
_cell.length_b   1.000
_cell.length_c   1.000
_cell.angle_alpha   90.00
_cell.angle_beta   90.00
_cell.angle_gamma   90.00
#
_symmetry.space_group_name_H-M   'P 1'
#
loop_
_entity.id
_entity.type
_entity.pdbx_description
1 polymer ?
#
loop_
_entity_poly.entity_id
_entity_poly.type
_entity_poly.pdbx_seq_one_letter_code
_entity_poly.pdbx_strand_id
1 'polypeptide(L)' 'MGIYNYTVKDSLGNDFSFKDYKDYVILIVNTACE' A
#
# COMPACT_ATOMS: atom_id res chain seq x y z
N MET A 1 10.49 11.56 -2.56
CA MET A 1 9.47 10.94 -3.45
C MET A 1 9.75 9.45 -3.46
N GLY A 2 8.77 8.62 -3.11
CA GLY A 2 8.91 7.18 -2.88
C GLY A 2 7.55 6.51 -3.02
N ILE A 3 7.27 5.45 -2.26
CA ILE A 3 6.00 4.70 -2.35
C ILE A 3 4.74 5.57 -2.11
N TYR A 4 4.88 6.73 -1.45
CA TYR A 4 3.80 7.67 -1.12
C TYR A 4 3.14 8.38 -2.31
N ASN A 5 3.67 8.23 -3.52
CA ASN A 5 3.07 8.81 -4.73
C ASN A 5 2.13 7.83 -5.46
N TYR A 6 2.04 6.59 -4.99
CA TYR A 6 1.20 5.56 -5.59
C TYR A 6 -0.12 5.40 -4.82
N THR A 7 -1.13 5.00 -5.58
CA THR A 7 -2.41 4.49 -5.07
C THR A 7 -2.52 3.04 -5.49
N VAL A 8 -2.95 2.18 -4.58
CA VAL A 8 -3.24 0.76 -4.83
C VAL A 8 -4.69 0.46 -4.46
N LYS A 9 -5.17 -0.74 -4.80
CA LYS A 9 -6.47 -1.22 -4.35
C LYS A 9 -6.29 -2.10 -3.11
N ASP A 10 -7.17 -1.94 -2.13
CA ASP A 10 -7.28 -2.91 -1.03
C ASP A 10 -7.96 -4.22 -1.50
N SER A 11 -8.05 -5.20 -0.62
CA SER A 11 -8.68 -6.50 -0.93
C SER A 11 -10.18 -6.40 -1.21
N LEU A 12 -10.82 -5.26 -0.94
CA LEU A 12 -12.23 -4.99 -1.20
C LEU A 12 -12.43 -4.14 -2.46
N GLY A 13 -11.34 -3.68 -3.11
CA GLY A 13 -11.37 -2.86 -4.32
C GLY A 13 -11.42 -1.34 -4.08
N ASN A 14 -11.29 -0.87 -2.84
CA ASN A 14 -11.23 0.56 -2.53
C ASN A 14 -9.85 1.13 -2.82
N ASP A 15 -9.79 2.42 -3.14
CA ASP A 15 -8.51 3.12 -3.30
C ASP A 15 -7.82 3.30 -1.94
N PHE A 16 -6.56 2.89 -1.89
CA PHE A 16 -5.68 3.06 -0.75
C PHE A 16 -4.44 3.87 -1.17
N SER A 17 -4.13 4.94 -0.44
CA SER A 17 -2.93 5.74 -0.66
C SER A 17 -1.91 5.52 0.45
N PHE A 18 -0.65 5.35 0.08
CA PHE A 18 0.43 5.27 1.06
C PHE A 18 0.70 6.60 1.77
N LYS A 19 0.14 7.72 1.30
CA LYS A 19 0.38 9.06 1.89
C LYS A 19 0.05 9.13 3.38
N ASP A 20 -0.98 8.41 3.81
CA ASP A 20 -1.45 8.41 5.19
C ASP A 20 -0.46 7.73 6.15
N TYR A 21 0.54 7.02 5.61
CA TYR A 21 1.52 6.23 6.38
C TYR A 21 2.95 6.78 6.29
N LYS A 22 3.11 8.07 5.93
CA LYS A 22 4.42 8.67 5.64
C LYS A 22 5.45 8.61 6.76
N ASP A 23 4.98 8.58 8.01
CA ASP A 23 5.83 8.58 9.22
C ASP A 23 5.93 7.19 9.88
N TYR A 24 5.47 6.15 9.19
CA TYR A 24 5.53 4.77 9.65
C TYR A 24 6.54 3.96 8.83
N VAL A 25 7.12 2.95 9.48
CA VAL A 25 7.89 1.91 8.78
C VAL A 25 6.90 0.92 8.16
N ILE A 26 7.03 0.66 6.86
CA ILE A 26 6.11 -0.18 6.09
C ILE A 26 6.88 -1.39 5.54
N LEU A 27 6.36 -2.60 5.77
CA LEU A 27 6.84 -3.83 5.16
C LEU A 27 5.88 -4.24 4.03
N ILE A 28 6.42 -4.37 2.81
CA ILE A 28 5.66 -4.84 1.64
C ILE A 28 5.98 -6.30 1.40
N VAL A 29 4.95 -7.15 1.41
CA VAL A 29 5.06 -8.59 1.18
C VAL A 29 4.21 -8.97 -0.03
N ASN A 30 4.82 -9.62 -1.02
CA ASN A 30 4.07 -10.27 -2.10
C ASN A 30 3.54 -11.62 -1.58
N THR A 31 2.25 -11.86 -1.76
CA THR A 31 1.57 -13.09 -1.34
C THR A 31 0.85 -13.74 -2.52
N ALA A 32 0.62 -15.04 -2.43
CA ALA A 32 -0.20 -15.83 -3.33
C ALA A 32 -0.97 -16.86 -2.50
N CYS A 33 -2.16 -17.25 -2.97
CA CYS A 33 -2.93 -18.37 -2.42
C CYS A 33 -2.81 -19.57 -3.36
N GLU A 34 -2.96 -20.78 -2.81
CA GLU A 34 -3.12 -22.02 -3.61
C GLU A 34 -4.42 -22.01 -4.43
#